data_AF-A0A1Q7ZBA2-F1
#
_entry.id   AF-A0A1Q7ZBA2-F1
#
_cell.length_a   1.000
_cell.length_b   1.000
_cell.length_c   1.000
_cell.angle_alpha   90.00
_cell.angle_beta   90.00
_cell.angle_gamma   90.00
#
_symmetry.space_group_name_H-M   'P 1'
#
loop_
_entity.id
_entity.type
_entity.pdbx_description
1 polymer ?
#
loop_
_entity_poly.entity_id
_entity_poly.type
_entity_poly.pdbx_seq_one_letter_code
_entity_poly.pdbx_strand_id
1 'polypeptide(L)'
;MDGPLRYSDAVLDHYRNPRNVGEIQGSAAVAQAGDPATGDVLKISLRIQNGVVEEARFKAFGCTAAIAAGSMATTLLLGRSVEEAARLTNLDVVRALGGLPDSKIECSVLAEQAIQAALRRHRETLEKERDEETARCRPSASP
;
A
#
# COMPACT_ATOMS: atom_id res chain seq x y z
N MET A 1 28.63 13.36 12.66
CA MET A 1 29.02 11.97 12.34
C MET A 1 28.18 11.63 11.12
N ASP A 2 28.60 12.15 9.96
CA ASP A 2 27.79 12.12 8.74
C ASP A 2 28.55 11.28 7.73
N GLY A 3 28.48 9.97 7.94
CA GLY A 3 28.99 8.98 6.98
C GLY A 3 28.22 9.06 5.66
N PRO A 4 28.81 8.60 4.54
CA PRO A 4 28.17 8.69 3.23
C PRO A 4 26.80 8.03 3.29
N LEU A 5 25.79 8.66 2.65
CA LEU A 5 24.40 8.21 2.51
C LEU A 5 24.33 6.70 2.16
N ARG A 6 24.43 5.85 3.18
CA ARG A 6 24.47 4.40 3.01
C ARG A 6 23.04 3.94 3.18
N TYR A 7 22.39 3.74 2.04
CA TYR A 7 21.26 2.83 2.00
C TYR A 7 21.70 1.50 2.60
N SER A 8 20.84 0.96 3.46
CA SER A 8 21.04 -0.38 4.00
C SER A 8 21.02 -1.41 2.87
N ASP A 9 21.55 -2.61 3.15
CA ASP A 9 21.47 -3.72 2.21
C ASP A 9 20.03 -4.07 1.85
N ALA A 10 19.10 -3.92 2.80
CA ALA A 10 17.67 -4.13 2.57
C ALA A 10 17.06 -3.12 1.59
N VAL A 11 17.43 -1.84 1.68
CA VAL A 11 16.98 -0.82 0.73
C VAL A 11 17.52 -1.11 -0.66
N LEU A 12 18.82 -1.45 -0.77
CA LEU A 12 19.44 -1.77 -2.04
C LEU A 12 18.84 -3.04 -2.67
N ASP A 13 18.53 -4.05 -1.87
CA ASP A 13 17.89 -5.28 -2.33
C ASP A 13 16.46 -5.04 -2.81
N HIS A 14 15.63 -4.32 -2.05
CA HIS A 14 14.27 -3.97 -2.48
C HIS A 14 14.23 -2.98 -3.65
N TYR A 15 15.30 -2.21 -3.88
CA TYR A 15 15.43 -1.37 -5.06
C TYR A 15 15.87 -2.17 -6.30
N ARG A 16 16.84 -3.07 -6.16
CA ARG A 16 17.38 -3.88 -7.27
C ARG A 16 16.43 -5.02 -7.67
N ASN A 17 15.83 -5.67 -6.67
CA ASN A 17 14.91 -6.79 -6.80
C ASN A 17 13.58 -6.46 -6.12
N PRO A 18 12.83 -5.46 -6.61
CA PRO A 18 11.56 -5.09 -5.98
C PRO A 18 10.57 -6.25 -6.05
N ARG A 19 10.07 -6.64 -4.89
CA ARG A 19 9.03 -7.66 -4.71
C ARG A 19 7.67 -7.05 -4.94
N ASN A 20 6.74 -7.81 -5.52
CA ASN A 20 5.34 -7.43 -5.68
C ASN A 20 5.08 -6.25 -6.64
N VAL A 21 5.98 -6.01 -7.60
CA VAL A 21 5.74 -5.00 -8.65
C VAL A 21 4.56 -5.41 -9.53
N GLY A 22 3.65 -4.47 -9.79
CA GLY A 22 2.54 -4.64 -10.70
C GLY A 22 1.23 -4.04 -10.18
N GLU A 23 0.14 -4.45 -10.80
CA GLU A 23 -1.22 -4.09 -10.41
C GLU A 23 -2.07 -5.35 -10.37
N ILE A 24 -3.05 -5.36 -9.48
CA ILE A 24 -4.02 -6.44 -9.39
C ILE A 24 -5.20 -6.10 -10.32
N GLN A 25 -5.53 -7.01 -11.22
CA GLN A 25 -6.72 -6.89 -12.08
C GLN A 25 -7.98 -7.34 -11.33
N GLY A 26 -9.12 -6.72 -11.63
CA GLY A 26 -10.43 -7.07 -11.07
C GLY A 26 -10.77 -6.34 -9.75
N SER A 27 -11.39 -7.06 -8.80
CA SER A 27 -11.86 -6.53 -7.52
C SER A 27 -10.70 -6.31 -6.53
N ALA A 28 -9.89 -5.28 -6.79
CA ALA A 28 -8.81 -4.86 -5.89
C ALA A 28 -9.09 -3.47 -5.32
N ALA A 29 -8.73 -3.28 -4.07
CA ALA A 29 -8.68 -1.97 -3.46
C ALA A 29 -7.39 -1.27 -3.92
N VAL A 30 -7.54 -0.28 -4.79
CA VAL A 30 -6.43 0.45 -5.40
C VAL A 30 -6.42 1.87 -4.86
N ALA A 31 -5.26 2.32 -4.40
CA ALA A 31 -5.05 3.70 -4.01
C ALA A 31 -3.68 4.21 -4.46
N GLN A 32 -3.59 5.53 -4.58
CA GLN A 32 -2.38 6.25 -4.95
C GLN A 32 -2.11 7.33 -3.90
N ALA A 33 -0.86 7.50 -3.54
CA ALA A 33 -0.36 8.60 -2.73
C ALA A 33 0.78 9.31 -3.47
N GLY A 34 0.97 10.59 -3.17
CA GLY A 34 2.02 11.43 -3.76
C GLY A 34 1.52 12.27 -4.93
N ASP A 35 2.43 13.08 -5.46
CA ASP A 35 2.14 14.05 -6.52
C ASP A 35 3.09 13.82 -7.70
N PRO A 36 2.56 13.60 -8.92
CA PRO A 36 3.38 13.58 -10.12
C PRO A 36 4.29 14.81 -10.28
N ALA A 37 3.88 15.98 -9.76
CA ALA A 37 4.65 17.22 -9.79
C ALA A 37 5.90 17.18 -8.91
N THR A 38 5.88 16.45 -7.79
CA THR A 38 7.06 16.26 -6.92
C THR A 38 7.94 15.11 -7.39
N GLY A 39 7.45 14.30 -8.34
CA GLY A 39 8.18 13.18 -8.92
C GLY A 39 8.10 11.89 -8.11
N ASP A 40 7.42 11.89 -6.96
CA ASP A 40 7.23 10.70 -6.12
C ASP A 40 5.74 10.35 -6.05
N VAL A 41 5.40 9.22 -6.67
CA VAL A 41 4.06 8.65 -6.74
C VAL A 41 4.13 7.17 -6.39
N LEU A 42 3.28 6.74 -5.46
CA LEU A 42 3.14 5.34 -5.08
C LEU A 42 1.69 4.90 -5.21
N LYS A 43 1.46 3.87 -6.02
CA LYS A 43 0.18 3.21 -6.19
C LYS A 43 0.25 1.80 -5.61
N ILE A 44 -0.67 1.47 -4.71
CA ILE A 44 -0.80 0.15 -4.10
C ILE A 44 -2.14 -0.45 -4.52
N SER A 45 -2.12 -1.74 -4.87
CA SER A 45 -3.30 -2.55 -5.14
C SER A 45 -3.33 -3.70 -4.14
N LEU A 46 -4.43 -3.83 -3.40
CA LEU A 46 -4.63 -4.88 -2.40
C LEU A 46 -5.84 -5.74 -2.78
N ARG A 47 -5.69 -7.05 -2.74
CA ARG A 47 -6.79 -8.02 -2.75
C ARG A 47 -6.98 -8.51 -1.32
N ILE A 48 -8.14 -8.21 -0.76
CA ILE A 48 -8.50 -8.60 0.59
C ILE A 48 -9.64 -9.61 0.51
N GLN A 49 -9.48 -10.75 1.16
CA GLN A 49 -10.52 -11.78 1.28
C GLN A 49 -10.68 -12.14 2.75
N ASN A 50 -11.92 -12.22 3.24
CA ASN A 50 -12.22 -12.55 4.63
C ASN A 50 -11.47 -11.68 5.66
N GLY A 51 -11.21 -10.40 5.32
CA GLY A 51 -10.46 -9.48 6.17
C GLY A 51 -8.94 -9.67 6.18
N VAL A 52 -8.37 -10.52 5.32
CA VAL A 52 -6.93 -10.78 5.20
C VAL A 52 -6.42 -10.34 3.83
N VAL A 53 -5.22 -9.74 3.79
CA VAL A 53 -4.55 -9.34 2.54
C VAL A 53 -3.94 -10.59 1.86
N GLU A 54 -4.65 -11.12 0.87
CA GLU A 54 -4.21 -12.27 0.07
C GLU A 54 -3.15 -11.88 -0.96
N GLU A 55 -3.28 -10.70 -1.57
CA GLU A 55 -2.34 -10.22 -2.56
C GLU A 55 -2.12 -8.71 -2.40
N ALA A 56 -0.85 -8.31 -2.40
CA ALA A 56 -0.44 -6.91 -2.42
C ALA A 56 0.48 -6.70 -3.62
N ARG A 57 0.21 -5.67 -4.41
CA ARG A 57 1.05 -5.21 -5.52
C ARG A 57 1.26 -3.71 -5.45
N PHE A 58 2.37 -3.23 -6.00
CA PHE A 58 2.62 -1.80 -6.11
C PHE A 58 3.19 -1.38 -7.46
N LYS A 59 2.97 -0.12 -7.80
CA LYS A 59 3.72 0.64 -8.80
C LYS A 59 4.20 1.92 -8.15
N ALA A 60 5.49 2.17 -8.21
CA ALA A 60 6.09 3.41 -7.76
C ALA A 60 6.76 4.11 -8.93
N PHE A 61 6.64 5.42 -8.98
CA PHE A 61 7.44 6.29 -9.81
C PHE A 61 8.11 7.30 -8.88
N GLY A 62 9.44 7.32 -8.84
CA GLY A 62 10.15 8.22 -7.93
C GLY A 62 11.54 7.73 -7.56
N CYS A 63 12.04 8.25 -6.45
CA CYS A 63 13.40 7.96 -5.99
C CYS A 63 13.59 6.50 -5.54
N THR A 64 14.86 6.08 -5.42
CA THR A 64 15.23 4.72 -5.00
C THR A 64 14.58 4.30 -3.69
N ALA A 65 14.44 5.25 -2.75
CA ALA A 65 13.79 5.04 -1.46
C ALA A 65 12.27 4.82 -1.59
N ALA A 66 11.59 5.49 -2.54
CA ALA A 66 10.16 5.29 -2.77
C ALA A 66 9.86 3.88 -3.33
N ILE A 67 10.67 3.39 -4.27
CA ILE A 67 10.55 2.03 -4.80
C ILE A 67 10.81 1.00 -3.71
N ALA A 68 11.88 1.17 -2.93
CA ALA A 68 12.20 0.26 -1.82
C ALA A 68 11.12 0.26 -0.73
N ALA A 69 10.60 1.44 -0.37
CA ALA A 69 9.51 1.58 0.60
C ALA A 69 8.22 0.90 0.11
N GLY A 70 7.83 1.10 -1.16
CA GLY A 70 6.67 0.42 -1.74
C GLY A 70 6.81 -1.11 -1.77
N SER A 71 8.01 -1.60 -2.11
CA SER A 71 8.30 -3.04 -2.12
C SER A 71 8.29 -3.64 -0.71
N MET A 72 8.88 -2.97 0.28
CA MET A 72 8.85 -3.44 1.67
C MET A 72 7.44 -3.38 2.25
N ALA A 73 6.73 -2.28 2.03
CA ALA A 73 5.35 -2.09 2.47
C ALA A 73 4.44 -3.22 1.98
N THR A 74 4.49 -3.56 0.69
CA THR A 74 3.69 -4.66 0.14
C THR A 74 4.07 -6.02 0.70
N THR A 75 5.36 -6.24 0.99
CA THR A 75 5.82 -7.48 1.65
C THR A 75 5.27 -7.58 3.07
N LEU A 76 5.24 -6.48 3.83
CA LEU A 76 4.71 -6.44 5.20
C LEU A 76 3.20 -6.64 5.28
N LEU A 77 2.48 -6.31 4.21
CA LEU A 77 1.01 -6.41 4.14
C LEU A 77 0.53 -7.83 3.86
N LEU A 78 1.28 -8.63 3.10
CA LEU A 78 0.85 -9.97 2.70
C LEU A 78 0.57 -10.85 3.92
N GLY A 79 -0.60 -11.49 3.94
CA GLY A 79 -1.05 -12.39 5.00
C GLY A 79 -1.49 -11.70 6.29
N ARG A 80 -1.48 -10.36 6.36
CA ARG A 80 -1.96 -9.61 7.52
C ARG A 80 -3.46 -9.32 7.43
N SER A 81 -4.10 -9.20 8.59
CA SER A 81 -5.48 -8.73 8.64
C SER A 81 -5.58 -7.25 8.26
N VAL A 82 -6.76 -6.78 7.84
CA VAL A 82 -7.01 -5.36 7.56
C VAL A 82 -6.69 -4.48 8.78
N GLU A 83 -6.97 -4.96 9.98
CA GLU A 83 -6.69 -4.25 11.24
C GLU A 83 -5.18 -4.17 11.50
N GLU A 84 -4.43 -5.24 11.23
CA GLU A 84 -2.97 -5.23 11.32
C GLU A 84 -2.34 -4.33 10.27
N ALA A 85 -2.82 -4.41 9.04
CA ALA A 85 -2.41 -3.55 7.94
C ALA A 85 -2.67 -2.06 8.26
N ALA A 86 -3.79 -1.75 8.92
CA ALA A 86 -4.12 -0.40 9.37
C ALA A 86 -3.23 0.11 10.51
N ARG A 87 -2.52 -0.78 11.22
CA ARG A 87 -1.55 -0.41 12.26
C ARG A 87 -0.13 -0.24 11.74
N LEU A 88 0.14 -0.59 10.47
CA LEU A 88 1.46 -0.37 9.87
C LEU A 88 1.72 1.13 9.74
N THR A 89 2.85 1.55 10.30
CA THR A 89 3.32 2.93 10.26
C THR A 89 4.53 3.08 9.34
N ASN A 90 4.87 4.32 8.99
CA ASN A 90 6.11 4.63 8.28
C ASN A 90 7.35 4.07 9.00
N LEU A 91 7.38 4.08 10.33
CA LEU A 91 8.48 3.59 11.15
C LEU A 91 8.66 2.09 11.01
N ASP A 92 7.59 1.32 10.83
CA ASP A 92 7.68 -0.12 10.60
C ASP A 92 8.34 -0.41 9.24
N VAL A 93 8.01 0.39 8.22
CA VAL A 93 8.65 0.31 6.90
C VAL A 93 10.14 0.69 7.00
N VAL A 94 10.46 1.79 7.70
CA VAL A 94 11.86 2.22 7.94
C VAL A 94 12.65 1.13 8.67
N ARG A 95 12.09 0.56 9.73
CA ARG A 95 12.72 -0.51 10.52
C ARG A 95 12.93 -1.77 9.71
N ALA A 96 11.94 -2.19 8.92
CA ALA A 96 12.05 -3.35 8.05
C ALA A 96 13.11 -3.15 6.96
N LEU A 97 13.25 -1.91 6.47
CA LEU A 97 14.33 -1.51 5.57
C LEU A 97 15.69 -1.35 6.28
N GLY A 98 15.82 -1.62 7.59
CA GLY A 98 17.08 -1.47 8.31
C GLY A 98 17.53 -0.01 8.49
N GLY A 99 16.61 0.94 8.36
CA GLY A 99 16.85 2.37 8.45
C GLY A 99 16.77 3.08 7.09
N LEU A 100 16.38 4.34 7.13
CA LEU A 100 16.45 5.28 6.01
C LEU A 100 17.16 6.55 6.49
N PRO A 101 17.93 7.22 5.62
CA PRO A 101 18.47 8.54 5.95
C PRO A 101 17.35 9.55 6.17
N ASP A 102 17.57 10.53 7.06
CA ASP A 102 16.55 11.50 7.48
C ASP A 102 15.88 12.22 6.30
N SER A 103 16.66 12.52 5.26
CA SER A 103 16.20 13.15 4.01
C SER A 103 15.30 12.28 3.12
N LYS A 104 15.01 11.03 3.53
CA LYS A 104 14.18 10.07 2.77
C LYS A 104 13.07 9.45 3.62
N ILE A 105 12.87 9.90 4.85
CA ILE A 105 11.76 9.45 5.70
C ILE A 105 10.40 9.76 5.05
N GLU A 106 10.30 10.85 4.28
CA GLU A 106 9.13 11.20 3.47
C GLU A 106 8.63 10.05 2.57
N CYS A 107 9.52 9.21 2.03
CA CYS A 107 9.16 8.07 1.19
C CYS A 107 8.45 6.96 1.97
N SER A 108 8.78 6.81 3.26
CA SER A 108 8.10 5.86 4.15
C SER A 108 6.71 6.37 4.57
N VAL A 109 6.56 7.69 4.74
CA VAL A 109 5.26 8.33 4.96
C VAL A 109 4.35 8.14 3.75
N LEU A 110 4.91 8.29 2.55
CA LEU A 110 4.18 8.05 1.30
C LEU A 110 3.63 6.61 1.23
N ALA A 111 4.44 5.63 1.64
CA ALA A 111 4.04 4.23 1.71
C ALA A 111 2.89 4.00 2.68
N GLU A 112 2.98 4.54 3.90
CA GLU A 112 1.91 4.48 4.89
C GLU A 112 0.61 5.11 4.36
N GLN A 113 0.68 6.29 3.76
CA GLN A 113 -0.49 6.98 3.21
C GLN A 113 -1.18 6.15 2.11
N ALA A 114 -0.40 5.53 1.22
CA ALA A 114 -0.93 4.67 0.17
C ALA A 114 -1.64 3.43 0.75
N ILE A 115 -1.07 2.81 1.78
CA ILE A 115 -1.71 1.68 2.48
C ILE A 115 -3.03 2.11 3.09
N GLN A 116 -3.02 3.18 3.89
CA GLN A 116 -4.21 3.66 4.59
C GLN A 116 -5.32 4.05 3.59
N ALA A 117 -4.95 4.67 2.47
CA ALA A 117 -5.89 4.98 1.39
C ALA A 117 -6.47 3.72 0.74
N ALA A 118 -5.66 2.69 0.49
CA ALA A 118 -6.14 1.42 -0.09
C ALA A 118 -7.11 0.71 0.86
N LEU A 119 -6.80 0.65 2.16
CA LEU A 119 -7.68 0.04 3.17
C LEU A 119 -9.00 0.80 3.32
N ARG A 120 -8.99 2.14 3.28
CA ARG A 120 -10.21 2.95 3.25
C ARG A 120 -11.05 2.63 2.01
N ARG A 121 -10.41 2.58 0.83
CA ARG A 121 -11.09 2.26 -0.43
C ARG A 121 -11.75 0.88 -0.39
N HIS A 122 -11.10 -0.10 0.24
CA HIS A 122 -11.69 -1.43 0.45
C HIS A 122 -12.98 -1.35 1.26
N ARG A 123 -12.96 -0.64 2.39
CA ARG A 123 -14.13 -0.49 3.27
C ARG A 123 -15.30 0.18 2.56
N GLU A 124 -15.05 1.25 1.81
CA GLU A 124 -16.07 1.94 1.02
C GLU A 124 -16.71 1.05 -0.05
N THR A 125 -15.91 0.19 -0.69
CA THR A 125 -16.43 -0.75 -1.70
C THR A 125 -17.33 -1.79 -1.06
N LEU A 126 -16.95 -2.34 0.11
CA LEU A 126 -17.80 -3.28 0.86
C LEU A 126 -19.13 -2.66 1.29
N GLU A 127 -19.12 -1.40 1.71
CA GLU A 127 -20.35 -0.67 2.07
C GLU A 127 -21.28 -0.50 0.86
N LYS A 128 -20.73 -0.11 -0.30
CA LYS A 128 -21.49 0.03 -1.55
C LYS A 128 -22.09 -1.30 -2.02
N GLU A 129 -21.33 -2.38 -1.97
CA GLU A 129 -21.81 -3.72 -2.36
C GLU A 129 -22.98 -4.17 -1.47
N ARG A 130 -22.88 -3.92 -0.16
CA ARG A 130 -23.94 -4.24 0.82
C ARG A 130 -25.19 -3.39 0.60
N ASP A 131 -25.04 -2.11 0.29
CA ASP A 131 -26.16 -1.21 0.02
C ASP A 131 -26.88 -1.58 -1.29
N GLU A 132 -26.12 -1.95 -2.34
CA GLU A 132 -26.69 -2.42 -3.60
C GLU A 132 -27.40 -3.77 -3.46
N GLU A 133 -26.87 -4.70 -2.67
CA GLU A 133 -27.54 -5.98 -2.38
C GLU A 133 -28.86 -5.75 -1.63
N THR A 134 -28.87 -4.81 -0.68
CA THR A 134 -30.08 -4.41 0.04
C THR A 134 -31.11 -3.73 -0.88
N ALA A 135 -30.65 -2.94 -1.86
CA ALA A 135 -31.52 -2.31 -2.86
C ALA A 135 -32.08 -3.31 -3.89
N ARG A 136 -31.30 -4.33 -4.28
CA ARG A 136 -31.72 -5.42 -5.16
C ARG A 136 -32.72 -6.36 -4.49
N CYS A 137 -32.69 -6.48 -3.17
CA CYS A 137 -33.62 -7.31 -2.39
C CYS A 137 -34.97 -6.61 -2.07
N ARG A 138 -35.33 -5.53 -2.77
CA ARG A 138 -36.67 -4.93 -2.66
C ARG A 138 -37.63 -5.77 -3.51
N PRO A 139 -38.52 -6.59 -2.90
CA PRO A 139 -39.51 -7.32 -3.69
C PRO A 139 -40.35 -6.30 -4.45
N SER A 140 -40.53 -6.53 -5.75
CA SER A 140 -41.49 -5.84 -6.58
C SER A 140 -42.89 -6.10 -6.02
N ALA A 141 -43.33 -5.29 -5.06
CA ALA A 141 -44.72 -5.17 -4.69
C ALA A 141 -45.43 -4.45 -5.84
N SER A 142 -45.83 -5.21 -6.84
CA SER A 142 -46.82 -4.78 -7.84
C SER A 142 -48.21 -5.03 -7.26
N PRO A 143 -49.11 -4.03 -7.23
CA PRO A 143 -50.48 -4.15 -6.71
C PRO A 143 -51.39 -4.97 -7.63
#